data_AF-A0A967GTQ6-F1
#
_entry.id   AF-A0A967GTQ6-F1
#
_cell.length_a   1.000
_cell.length_b   1.000
_cell.length_c   1.000
_cell.angle_alpha   90.00
_cell.angle_beta   90.00
_cell.angle_gamma   90.00
#
_symmetry.space_group_name_H-M   'P 1'
#
loop_
_entity.id
_entity.type
_entity.pdbx_description
1 polymer ?
#
loop_
_entity_poly.entity_id
_entity_poly.type
_entity_poly.pdbx_seq_one_letter_code
_entity_poly.pdbx_strand_id
1 'polypeptide(L)'
;RGARVTAEVSPHHLIFNEEDIGEYDTHYKMNPPLRTAEDNAALLAGLKEGVFDLLATDHAPHSEFEKAQDFVSAPNGITGLDTALVSLFDRFVVTGEFGWDLLVK
;
A
#
# COMPACT_ATOMS: atom_id res chain seq x y z
N ARG A 1 5.17 -17.85 19.36
CA ARG A 1 6.59 -17.80 18.91
C ARG A 1 7.01 -19.23 18.52
N GLY A 2 7.73 -19.41 17.41
CA GLY A 2 8.15 -20.72 16.89
C GLY A 2 7.36 -21.25 15.68
N ALA A 3 6.33 -20.52 15.23
CA ALA A 3 5.64 -20.81 13.97
C ALA A 3 6.42 -20.17 12.80
N ARG A 4 6.46 -20.86 11.66
CA ARG A 4 6.97 -20.30 10.40
C ARG A 4 5.87 -19.46 9.78
N VAL A 5 5.89 -18.16 10.08
CA VAL A 5 4.94 -17.17 9.57
C VAL A 5 5.72 -16.19 8.72
N THR A 6 5.17 -15.88 7.55
CA THR A 6 5.65 -14.85 6.64
C THR A 6 4.54 -13.82 6.43
N ALA A 7 4.91 -12.60 6.07
CA ALA A 7 3.99 -11.52 5.81
C ALA A 7 4.46 -10.63 4.66
N GLU A 8 3.51 -10.00 3.99
CA GLU A 8 3.75 -9.00 2.97
C GLU A 8 3.07 -7.68 3.34
N VAL A 9 3.51 -6.59 2.73
CA VAL A 9 2.88 -5.28 2.82
C VAL A 9 2.82 -4.65 1.44
N SER A 10 1.73 -3.95 1.13
CA SER A 10 1.57 -3.29 -0.17
C SER A 10 2.00 -1.82 -0.15
N PRO A 11 2.44 -1.26 -1.30
CA PRO A 11 2.85 0.14 -1.37
C PRO A 11 1.77 1.12 -0.93
N HIS A 12 0.50 0.88 -1.30
CA HIS A 12 -0.59 1.78 -0.97
C HIS A 12 -0.89 1.83 0.53
N HIS A 13 -0.67 0.74 1.29
CA HIS A 13 -0.78 0.75 2.75
C HIS A 13 0.41 1.40 3.46
N LEU A 14 1.54 1.59 2.78
CA LEU A 14 2.68 2.35 3.32
C LEU A 14 2.51 3.85 3.04
N ILE A 15 1.95 4.20 1.89
CA ILE A 15 1.94 5.57 1.37
C ILE A 15 0.68 6.34 1.77
N PHE A 16 -0.50 5.70 1.67
CA PHE A 16 -1.79 6.35 1.87
C PHE A 16 -2.48 5.89 3.16
N ASN A 17 -3.31 6.75 3.72
CA ASN A 17 -4.09 6.53 4.92
C ASN A 17 -5.55 7.02 4.72
N GLU A 18 -6.39 6.89 5.75
CA GLU A 18 -7.81 7.21 5.69
C GLU A 18 -8.11 8.67 5.33
N GLU A 19 -7.21 9.60 5.64
CA GLU A 19 -7.35 11.01 5.28
C GLU A 19 -7.24 11.25 3.77
N ASP A 20 -6.53 10.39 3.04
CA ASP A 20 -6.35 10.49 1.58
C ASP A 20 -7.62 10.12 0.80
N ILE A 21 -8.60 9.46 1.43
CA ILE A 21 -9.86 9.07 0.79
C ILE A 21 -10.67 10.31 0.36
N GLY A 22 -10.48 11.44 1.06
CA GLY A 22 -11.12 12.72 0.73
C GLY A 22 -12.65 12.61 0.67
N GLU A 23 -13.23 13.07 -0.45
CA GLU A 23 -14.67 13.04 -0.70
C GLU A 23 -15.16 11.67 -1.22
N TYR A 24 -14.75 10.59 -0.55
CA TYR A 24 -15.08 9.21 -0.93
C TYR A 24 -14.60 8.82 -2.34
N ASP A 25 -13.36 9.15 -2.69
CA ASP A 25 -12.79 8.72 -3.96
C ASP A 25 -12.58 7.19 -3.95
N THR A 26 -13.25 6.51 -4.88
CA THR A 26 -13.22 5.06 -4.99
C THR A 26 -11.85 4.53 -5.42
N HIS A 27 -10.96 5.37 -5.96
CA HIS A 27 -9.57 5.00 -6.24
C HIS A 27 -8.75 4.77 -4.96
N TYR A 28 -9.28 5.14 -3.80
CA TYR A 28 -8.74 4.79 -2.48
C TYR A 28 -9.47 3.61 -1.81
N LYS A 29 -10.40 2.96 -2.53
CA LYS A 29 -11.16 1.80 -2.05
C LYS A 29 -10.47 0.48 -2.44
N MET A 30 -9.90 -0.20 -1.45
CA MET A 30 -9.32 -1.55 -1.56
C MET A 30 -9.55 -2.39 -0.28
N ASN A 31 -9.10 -3.64 -0.28
CA ASN A 31 -9.24 -4.54 0.87
C ASN A 31 -7.93 -5.31 1.11
N PRO A 32 -7.25 -5.17 2.27
CA PRO A 32 -7.65 -4.37 3.44
C PRO A 32 -7.77 -2.86 3.12
N PRO A 33 -8.57 -2.08 3.88
CA PRO A 33 -8.73 -0.66 3.62
C PRO A 33 -7.54 0.15 4.14
N LEU A 34 -7.36 1.37 3.63
CA LEU A 34 -6.47 2.35 4.22
C LEU A 34 -6.92 2.66 5.65
N ARG A 35 -5.95 2.70 6.57
CA ARG A 35 -6.18 2.92 8.00
C ARG A 35 -5.55 4.24 8.45
N THR A 36 -5.22 4.37 9.72
CA THR A 36 -4.70 5.63 10.27
C THR A 36 -3.23 5.83 9.89
N ALA A 37 -2.74 7.07 9.98
CA ALA A 37 -1.32 7.37 9.76
C ALA A 37 -0.38 6.63 10.74
N GLU A 38 -0.85 6.30 11.94
CA GLU A 38 -0.11 5.46 12.89
C GLU A 38 0.08 4.03 12.37
N ASP A 39 -0.93 3.46 11.72
CA ASP A 39 -0.82 2.15 11.09
C ASP A 39 0.22 2.18 9.96
N ASN A 40 0.25 3.23 9.12
CA ASN A 40 1.31 3.41 8.12
C ASN A 40 2.71 3.42 8.75
N ALA A 41 2.88 4.17 9.86
CA ALA A 41 4.16 4.26 10.56
C ALA A 41 4.57 2.89 11.14
N ALA A 42 3.63 2.13 11.70
CA ALA A 42 3.88 0.78 12.22
C ALA A 42 4.25 -0.20 11.10
N LEU A 43 3.56 -0.15 9.96
CA LEU A 43 3.88 -0.97 8.78
C LEU A 43 5.28 -0.65 8.24
N LEU A 44 5.63 0.62 8.14
CA LEU A 44 6.94 1.07 7.68
C LEU A 44 8.06 0.65 8.64
N ALA A 45 7.85 0.79 9.96
CA ALA A 45 8.78 0.29 10.96
C ALA A 45 8.95 -1.24 10.84
N GLY A 46 7.86 -1.99 10.73
CA GLY A 46 7.89 -3.43 10.53
C GLY A 46 8.65 -3.84 9.27
N LEU A 47 8.51 -3.10 8.17
CA LEU A 47 9.25 -3.36 6.94
C LEU A 47 10.76 -3.18 7.15
N LYS A 48 11.17 -2.09 7.80
CA LYS A 48 12.57 -1.79 8.12
C LYS A 48 13.20 -2.79 9.09
N GLU A 49 12.40 -3.32 10.01
CA GLU A 49 12.82 -4.34 10.99
C GLU A 49 12.82 -5.77 10.42
N GLY A 50 12.31 -5.97 9.20
CA GLY A 50 12.20 -7.30 8.58
C GLY A 50 11.06 -8.16 9.11
N VAL A 51 10.01 -7.54 9.66
CA VAL A 51 8.75 -8.21 10.03
C VAL A 51 8.00 -8.67 8.78
N PHE A 52 8.08 -7.90 7.69
CA PHE A 52 7.57 -8.28 6.38
C PHE A 52 8.69 -8.86 5.52
N ASP A 53 8.41 -9.97 4.86
CA ASP A 53 9.35 -10.67 4.01
C ASP A 53 9.50 -9.97 2.65
N LEU A 54 8.39 -9.43 2.13
CA LEU A 54 8.31 -8.84 0.79
C LEU A 54 7.29 -7.71 0.68
N LEU A 55 7.43 -6.94 -0.40
CA LEU A 55 6.45 -5.97 -0.88
C LEU A 55 5.62 -6.61 -1.99
N ALA A 56 4.29 -6.59 -1.87
CA ALA A 56 3.37 -7.12 -2.87
C ALA A 56 2.41 -6.02 -3.33
N THR A 57 2.19 -5.87 -4.64
CA THR A 57 1.42 -4.73 -5.14
C THR A 57 -0.07 -4.81 -4.87
N ASP A 58 -0.58 -6.03 -4.66
CA ASP A 58 -2.02 -6.35 -4.67
C ASP A 58 -2.74 -5.68 -5.85
N HIS A 59 -2.14 -5.81 -7.05
CA HIS A 59 -2.68 -5.23 -8.27
C HIS A 59 -4.04 -5.87 -8.60
N ALA A 60 -5.11 -5.08 -8.46
CA ALA A 60 -6.49 -5.49 -8.63
C ALA A 60 -7.21 -4.50 -9.57
N PRO A 61 -7.05 -4.66 -10.90
CA PRO A 61 -7.62 -3.74 -11.88
C PRO A 61 -9.14 -3.88 -11.96
N HIS A 62 -9.82 -2.75 -12.11
CA HIS A 62 -11.25 -2.64 -12.41
C HIS A 62 -11.44 -1.58 -13.49
N SER A 63 -12.56 -1.65 -14.22
CA SER A 63 -12.86 -0.67 -15.25
C SER A 63 -13.16 0.71 -14.65
N GLU A 64 -12.97 1.77 -15.44
CA GLU A 64 -13.35 3.13 -15.04
C GLU A 64 -14.85 3.21 -14.70
N PHE A 65 -15.70 2.49 -15.42
CA PHE A 65 -17.13 2.43 -15.15
C PHE A 65 -17.45 1.86 -13.77
N GLU A 66 -16.78 0.77 -13.38
CA GLU A 66 -16.96 0.16 -12.06
C GLU A 66 -16.45 1.08 -10.94
N LYS A 67 -15.31 1.76 -11.15
CA LYS A 67 -14.78 2.71 -10.17
C LYS A 67 -15.60 4.01 -10.10
N ALA A 68 -16.32 4.41 -11.16
CA ALA A 68 -17.16 5.61 -11.16
C ALA A 68 -18.47 5.48 -10.35
N GLN A 69 -18.75 4.30 -9.77
CA GLN A 69 -19.90 4.10 -8.88
C GLN A 69 -19.71 4.80 -7.53
N ASP A 70 -20.76 4.87 -6.71
CA ASP A 70 -20.65 5.36 -5.34
C ASP A 70 -19.71 4.46 -4.50
N PHE A 71 -19.17 5.02 -3.41
CA PHE A 71 -18.18 4.33 -2.59
C PHE A 71 -18.68 3.03 -1.95
N VAL A 72 -19.99 2.82 -1.78
CA VAL A 72 -20.51 1.55 -1.27
C VAL A 72 -20.51 0.51 -2.40
N SER A 73 -20.97 0.89 -3.59
CA SER A 73 -21.14 -0.01 -4.75
C SER A 73 -19.84 -0.33 -5.49
N ALA A 74 -18.91 0.61 -5.62
CA ALA A 74 -17.67 0.44 -6.37
C ALA A 74 -16.83 -0.74 -5.83
N PRO A 75 -16.12 -1.50 -6.66
CA PRO A 75 -15.34 -2.65 -6.18
C PRO A 75 -14.08 -2.20 -5.41
N ASN A 76 -13.66 -3.07 -4.48
CA ASN A 76 -12.36 -2.97 -3.82
C ASN A 76 -11.25 -3.36 -4.81
N GLY A 77 -10.23 -2.53 -4.93
CA GLY A 77 -9.05 -2.82 -5.73
C GLY A 77 -8.54 -1.61 -6.49
N ILE A 78 -7.23 -1.57 -6.66
CA ILE A 78 -6.50 -0.52 -7.38
C ILE A 78 -5.38 -1.13 -8.23
N THR A 79 -4.93 -0.39 -9.23
CA THR A 79 -3.75 -0.77 -10.00
C THR A 79 -2.47 -0.32 -9.29
N GLY A 80 -1.55 -1.25 -8.99
CA GLY A 80 -0.24 -0.91 -8.43
C GLY A 80 0.98 -1.47 -9.18
N LEU A 81 0.80 -2.29 -10.23
CA LEU A 81 1.89 -3.02 -10.87
C LEU A 81 2.94 -2.08 -11.49
N ASP A 82 2.49 -1.10 -12.28
CA ASP A 82 3.40 -0.20 -13.01
C ASP A 82 3.94 0.94 -12.13
N THR A 83 3.31 1.21 -10.99
CA THR A 83 3.61 2.36 -10.14
C THR A 83 4.38 2.00 -8.87
N ALA A 84 4.35 0.74 -8.42
CA ALA A 84 4.90 0.34 -7.13
C ALA A 84 6.35 0.80 -6.91
N LEU A 85 7.25 0.50 -7.85
CA LEU A 85 8.66 0.81 -7.69
C LEU A 85 8.92 2.32 -7.65
N VAL A 86 8.32 3.07 -8.58
CA VAL A 86 8.54 4.52 -8.69
C VAL A 86 7.92 5.28 -7.51
N SER A 87 6.75 4.85 -7.02
CA SER A 87 6.11 5.45 -5.84
C SER A 87 6.89 5.19 -4.56
N LEU A 88 7.42 3.97 -4.36
CA LEU A 88 8.25 3.66 -3.19
C LEU A 88 9.60 4.39 -3.25
N PHE A 89 10.20 4.48 -4.44
CA PHE A 89 11.43 5.23 -4.65
C PHE A 89 11.24 6.71 -4.27
N ASP A 90 10.23 7.36 -4.85
CA ASP A 90 9.94 8.77 -4.59
C ASP A 90 9.64 9.02 -3.10
N ARG A 91 8.77 8.19 -2.51
CA ARG A 91 8.28 8.44 -1.14
C ARG A 91 9.32 8.17 -0.06
N PHE A 92 10.17 7.16 -0.24
CA PHE A 92 11.01 6.62 0.84
C PHE A 92 12.50 6.58 0.52
N VAL A 93 12.91 6.39 -0.73
CA VAL A 93 14.34 6.36 -1.08
C VAL A 93 14.87 7.77 -1.27
N VAL A 94 14.16 8.63 -2.02
CA VAL A 94 14.55 10.04 -2.23
C VAL A 94 14.58 10.81 -0.91
N THR A 95 13.68 10.50 0.01
CA THR A 95 13.58 11.16 1.33
C THR A 95 14.56 10.61 2.37
N GLY A 96 15.24 9.50 2.09
CA GLY A 96 16.19 8.86 2.99
C GLY A 96 15.56 8.02 4.10
N GLU A 97 14.28 7.67 3.99
CA GLU A 97 13.58 6.81 4.95
C GLU A 97 14.14 5.37 4.95
N PHE A 98 14.50 4.85 3.78
CA PHE A 98 15.32 3.64 3.59
C PHE A 98 16.07 3.65 2.25
N GLY A 99 17.04 2.75 2.08
CA GLY A 99 17.87 2.65 0.88
C GLY A 99 17.38 1.64 -0.17
N TRP A 100 18.09 1.59 -1.31
CA TRP A 100 17.85 0.63 -2.39
C TRP A 100 18.04 -0.83 -1.95
N ASP A 101 18.89 -1.08 -0.96
CA ASP A 101 19.15 -2.39 -0.37
C ASP A 101 17.91 -3.01 0.28
N LEU A 102 17.02 -2.17 0.82
CA LEU A 102 15.73 -2.64 1.34
C LEU A 102 14.74 -2.88 0.21
N LEU A 103 14.66 -1.95 -0.76
CA LEU A 103 13.66 -1.97 -1.82
C LEU A 103 13.92 -3.04 -2.89
N VAL A 104 15.20 -3.30 -3.19
CA VAL A 104 15.67 -4.28 -4.18
C VAL A 104 16.71 -5.17 -3.49
N LYS A 105 16.21 -6.28 -2.92
CA LYS A 105 17.03 -7.32 -2.28
C LYS A 105 17.61 -8.31 -3.30
#